data_AF-A0A383AJU7-F1
#
_entry.id   AF-A0A383AJU7-F1
#
_cell.length_a   1.000
_cell.length_b   1.000
_cell.length_c   1.000
_cell.angle_alpha   90.00
_cell.angle_beta   90.00
_cell.angle_gamma   90.00
#
_symmetry.space_group_name_H-M   'P 1'
#
loop_
_entity.id
_entity.type
_entity.pdbx_description
1 polymer ?
#
loop_
_entity_poly.entity_id
_entity_poly.type
_entity_poly.pdbx_seq_one_letter_code
_entity_poly.pdbx_strand_id
1 'polypeptide(L)'
;LNDLVHDNQEPQSVKKIIVWIVAMNLIFSFDSILSAMALSDIFLVMATAIIISGVLMIWLADRVSEFLKKNRMYEVLGLFILFVVGIMLLSEGGHLAHLHLFGQQITPMSKATFYFVIAILVFTDIVQTRYQKKLLKSNRK
;
A
#
# COMPACT_ATOMS: atom_id res chain seq x y z
N LEU A 1 -17.64 21.86 31.64
CA LEU A 1 -16.54 21.57 30.69
C LEU A 1 -16.21 20.08 30.72
N ASN A 2 -17.20 19.20 30.64
CA ASN A 2 -16.98 17.74 30.69
C ASN A 2 -17.92 16.98 29.74
N ASP A 3 -18.35 17.63 28.66
CA ASP A 3 -19.23 17.03 27.68
C ASP A 3 -18.64 17.23 26.29
N LEU A 4 -18.82 16.21 25.45
CA LEU A 4 -18.53 16.15 24.01
C LEU A 4 -17.22 15.48 23.58
N VAL A 5 -16.99 14.24 24.02
CA VAL A 5 -16.42 13.20 23.14
C VAL A 5 -17.24 11.92 23.34
N HIS A 6 -18.45 11.88 22.76
CA HIS A 6 -19.11 10.61 22.48
C HIS A 6 -18.63 10.14 21.11
N ASP A 7 -17.64 9.23 21.10
CA ASP A 7 -17.32 8.41 19.94
C ASP A 7 -18.47 7.42 19.73
N ASN A 8 -19.53 7.87 19.05
CA ASN A 8 -20.62 7.01 18.59
C ASN A 8 -20.11 6.19 17.40
N GLN A 9 -19.42 5.09 17.68
CA GLN A 9 -19.21 4.04 16.69
C GLN A 9 -20.52 3.28 16.52
N GLU A 10 -21.45 3.83 15.74
CA GLU A 10 -22.60 3.05 15.28
C GLU A 10 -22.07 1.78 14.58
N PRO A 11 -22.63 0.60 14.90
CA PRO A 11 -22.18 -0.66 14.32
C PRO A 11 -22.29 -0.54 12.79
N GLN A 12 -21.13 -0.51 12.12
CA GLN A 12 -21.04 -0.43 10.68
C GLN A 12 -21.91 -1.55 10.09
N SER A 13 -22.88 -1.18 9.24
CA SER A 13 -23.78 -2.15 8.63
C SER A 13 -22.99 -3.30 8.00
N VAL A 14 -23.40 -4.55 8.24
CA VAL A 14 -22.77 -5.75 7.68
C VAL A 14 -22.57 -5.63 6.17
N LYS A 15 -23.51 -4.98 5.46
CA LYS A 15 -23.40 -4.68 4.03
C LYS A 15 -22.16 -3.83 3.70
N LYS A 16 -21.89 -2.79 4.50
CA LYS A 16 -20.72 -1.92 4.33
C LYS A 16 -19.41 -2.67 4.58
N ILE A 17 -19.37 -3.55 5.58
CA ILE A 17 -18.19 -4.37 5.87
C ILE A 17 -17.90 -5.33 4.70
N ILE A 18 -18.92 -6.04 4.19
CA ILE A 18 -18.78 -6.94 3.05
C ILE A 18 -18.27 -6.20 1.81
N VAL A 19 -18.86 -5.04 1.50
CA VAL A 19 -18.43 -4.21 0.35
C VAL A 19 -16.95 -3.81 0.50
N TRP A 20 -16.52 -3.39 1.68
CA TRP A 20 -15.11 -3.05 1.94
C TRP A 20 -14.17 -4.26 1.81
N ILE A 21 -14.57 -5.44 2.30
CA ILE A 21 -13.77 -6.67 2.16
C ILE A 21 -13.59 -7.01 0.68
N VAL A 22 -14.68 -6.99 -0.10
CA VAL A 22 -14.62 -7.28 -1.54
C VAL A 22 -13.76 -6.24 -2.26
N ALA A 23 -13.94 -4.95 -1.96
CA ALA A 23 -13.14 -3.88 -2.54
C ALA A 23 -11.64 -4.04 -2.25
N MET A 24 -11.26 -4.36 -0.99
CA MET A 24 -9.87 -4.58 -0.62
C MET A 24 -9.25 -5.81 -1.29
N ASN A 25 -9.98 -6.92 -1.36
CA ASN A 25 -9.50 -8.12 -2.05
C ASN A 25 -9.29 -7.87 -3.56
N LEU A 26 -10.17 -7.08 -4.18
CA LEU A 26 -10.04 -6.70 -5.58
C LEU A 26 -8.78 -5.85 -5.82
N ILE A 27 -8.49 -4.88 -4.96
CA ILE A 27 -7.27 -4.05 -5.05
C ILE A 27 -6.01 -4.91 -4.91
N PHE A 28 -5.96 -5.81 -3.91
CA PHE A 28 -4.80 -6.70 -3.71
C PHE A 28 -4.60 -7.71 -4.86
N SER A 29 -5.70 -8.17 -5.46
CA SER A 29 -5.65 -9.07 -6.61
C SER A 29 -5.07 -8.39 -7.84
N PHE A 30 -5.45 -7.13 -8.11
CA PHE A 30 -4.90 -6.38 -9.25
C PHE A 30 -3.39 -6.14 -9.13
N ASP A 31 -2.90 -5.74 -7.96
CA ASP A 31 -1.46 -5.54 -7.71
C ASP A 31 -0.66 -6.82 -7.96
N SER A 32 -1.16 -7.94 -7.43
CA SER A 32 -0.52 -9.26 -7.57
C SER A 32 -0.51 -9.74 -9.02
N ILE A 33 -1.57 -9.49 -9.79
CA ILE A 33 -1.67 -9.88 -11.21
C ILE A 33 -0.74 -9.02 -12.07
N LEU A 34 -0.77 -7.69 -11.91
CA LEU A 34 0.09 -6.78 -12.68
C LEU A 34 1.58 -7.05 -12.39
N SER A 35 1.92 -7.34 -11.15
CA SER A 35 3.27 -7.77 -10.75
C SER A 35 3.67 -9.11 -11.39
N ALA A 36 2.76 -10.09 -11.45
CA ALA A 36 3.04 -11.39 -12.06
C ALA A 36 3.19 -11.30 -13.59
N MET A 37 2.30 -10.56 -14.26
CA MET A 37 2.37 -10.29 -15.70
C MET A 37 3.64 -9.53 -16.10
N ALA A 38 4.12 -8.65 -15.23
CA ALA A 38 5.40 -7.97 -15.46
C ALA A 38 6.62 -8.91 -15.41
N LEU A 39 6.50 -10.08 -14.77
CA LEU A 39 7.59 -11.04 -14.58
C LEU A 39 7.62 -12.16 -15.62
N SER A 40 6.47 -12.60 -16.12
CA SER A 40 6.39 -13.72 -17.06
C SER A 40 5.11 -13.70 -17.89
N ASP A 41 5.24 -14.00 -19.18
CA ASP A 41 4.10 -14.18 -20.09
C ASP A 41 3.48 -15.60 -20.02
N ILE A 42 4.11 -16.52 -19.27
CA ILE A 42 3.65 -17.91 -19.16
C ILE A 42 2.56 -18.01 -18.10
N PHE A 43 1.34 -18.33 -18.52
CA PHE A 43 0.17 -18.45 -17.64
C PHE A 43 0.41 -19.36 -16.43
N LEU A 44 1.08 -20.51 -16.64
CA LEU A 44 1.42 -21.45 -15.57
C LEU A 44 2.32 -20.83 -14.49
N VAL A 45 3.29 -20.01 -14.89
CA VAL A 45 4.22 -19.34 -13.96
C VAL A 45 3.49 -18.24 -13.20
N MET A 46 2.65 -17.45 -13.87
CA MET A 46 1.83 -16.42 -13.21
C MET A 46 0.86 -17.04 -12.20
N ALA A 47 0.11 -18.08 -12.59
CA ALA A 47 -0.89 -18.70 -11.74
C ALA A 47 -0.26 -19.29 -10.47
N THR A 48 0.88 -19.99 -10.62
CA THR A 48 1.61 -20.55 -9.48
C THR A 48 2.18 -19.45 -8.58
N ALA A 49 2.73 -18.37 -9.14
CA ALA A 49 3.24 -17.23 -8.37
C ALA A 49 2.14 -16.55 -7.54
N ILE A 50 0.95 -16.34 -8.11
CA ILE A 50 -0.18 -15.72 -7.39
C ILE A 50 -0.65 -16.61 -6.23
N ILE A 51 -0.79 -17.92 -6.44
CA ILE A 51 -1.21 -18.84 -5.36
C ILE A 51 -0.18 -18.85 -4.23
N ILE A 52 1.11 -18.97 -4.55
CA ILE A 52 2.19 -18.94 -3.55
C ILE A 52 2.20 -17.61 -2.80
N SER A 53 2.05 -16.49 -3.52
CA SER A 53 1.99 -15.15 -2.93
C SER A 53 0.81 -15.01 -1.97
N GLY A 54 -0.38 -15.50 -2.34
CA GLY A 54 -1.57 -15.46 -1.48
C GLY A 54 -1.37 -16.26 -0.19
N VAL A 55 -0.80 -17.46 -0.28
CA VAL A 55 -0.46 -18.27 0.91
C VAL A 55 0.55 -17.56 1.80
N LEU A 56 1.60 -16.99 1.19
CA LEU A 56 2.63 -16.25 1.92
C LEU A 56 2.05 -15.01 2.60
N MET A 57 1.14 -14.28 1.94
CA MET A 57 0.48 -13.11 2.49
C MET A 57 -0.31 -13.46 3.76
N ILE A 58 -1.10 -14.54 3.74
CA ILE A 58 -1.84 -15.01 4.92
C ILE A 58 -0.87 -15.39 6.04
N TRP A 59 0.20 -16.12 5.72
CA TRP A 59 1.19 -16.55 6.72
C TRP A 59 1.96 -15.39 7.36
N LEU A 60 2.21 -14.30 6.61
CA LEU A 60 2.92 -13.11 7.11
C LEU A 60 2.02 -12.09 7.80
N ALA A 61 0.72 -12.09 7.54
CA ALA A 61 -0.20 -11.02 7.96
C ALA A 61 -0.13 -10.72 9.47
N ASP A 62 -0.17 -11.76 10.31
CA ASP A 62 -0.13 -11.61 11.76
C ASP A 62 1.20 -11.01 12.24
N ARG A 63 2.33 -11.52 11.72
CA ARG A 63 3.66 -11.02 12.09
C ARG A 63 3.88 -9.58 11.65
N VAL A 64 3.44 -9.24 10.44
CA VAL A 64 3.53 -7.87 9.92
C VAL A 64 2.67 -6.94 10.76
N SER A 65 1.44 -7.35 11.11
CA SER A 65 0.54 -6.56 11.97
C SER A 65 1.18 -6.27 13.34
N GLU A 66 1.75 -7.27 14.01
CA GLU A 66 2.44 -7.09 15.29
C GLU A 66 3.66 -6.17 15.17
N PHE A 67 4.45 -6.30 14.10
CA PHE A 67 5.61 -5.44 13.85
C PHE A 67 5.21 -3.97 13.66
N LEU A 68 4.17 -3.70 12.87
CA LEU A 68 3.66 -2.35 12.62
C LEU A 68 3.09 -1.74 13.90
N LYS A 69 2.33 -2.51 14.70
CA LYS A 69 1.80 -2.06 15.99
C LYS A 69 2.89 -1.66 16.98
N LYS A 70 3.99 -2.42 17.02
CA LYS A 70 5.14 -2.12 17.90
C LYS A 70 5.88 -0.85 17.52
N ASN A 71 5.85 -0.46 16.24
CA ASN A 71 6.60 0.65 15.69
C ASN A 71 5.73 1.51 14.76
N ARG A 72 4.92 2.41 15.32
CA ARG A 72 3.93 3.23 14.58
C ARG A 72 4.50 4.03 13.40
N MET A 73 5.79 4.33 13.40
CA MET A 73 6.44 5.00 12.26
C MET A 73 6.39 4.14 10.98
N TYR A 74 6.61 2.83 11.09
CA TYR A 74 6.53 1.93 9.92
C TYR A 74 5.09 1.70 9.45
N GLU A 75 4.08 1.87 10.32
CA GLU A 75 2.66 1.84 9.94
C GLU A 75 2.35 2.97 8.95
N VAL A 76 2.83 4.19 9.25
CA VAL A 76 2.66 5.36 8.36
C VAL A 76 3.45 5.18 7.05
N LEU A 77 4.68 4.65 7.12
CA LEU A 77 5.47 4.34 5.91
C LEU A 77 4.72 3.35 5.00
N GLY A 78 4.14 2.30 5.56
CA GLY A 78 3.33 1.32 4.82
C GLY A 78 2.13 1.95 4.12
N LEU A 79 1.41 2.86 4.80
CA LEU A 79 0.29 3.59 4.20
C LEU A 79 0.72 4.43 2.99
N PHE A 80 1.87 5.11 3.07
CA PHE A 80 2.42 5.87 1.94
C PHE A 80 2.84 4.98 0.78
N ILE A 81 3.49 3.84 1.05
CA ILE A 81 3.85 2.87 0.00
C ILE A 81 2.58 2.36 -0.69
N LEU A 82 1.55 1.97 0.07
CA LEU A 82 0.26 1.54 -0.47
C LEU A 82 -0.42 2.64 -1.30
N PHE A 83 -0.30 3.90 -0.90
CA PHE A 83 -0.84 5.02 -1.66
C PHE A 83 -0.13 5.22 -3.00
N VAL A 84 1.21 5.16 -3.01
CA VAL A 84 2.01 5.29 -4.26
C VAL A 84 1.74 4.10 -5.19
N VAL A 85 1.65 2.88 -4.65
CA VAL A 85 1.21 1.69 -5.41
C VAL A 85 -0.19 1.91 -5.96
N GLY A 86 -1.13 2.42 -5.16
CA GLY A 86 -2.48 2.73 -5.61
C GLY A 86 -2.51 3.68 -6.82
N ILE A 87 -1.72 4.76 -6.79
CA ILE A 87 -1.60 5.69 -7.93
C ILE A 87 -0.98 5.01 -9.16
N MET A 88 0.04 4.17 -8.96
CA MET A 88 0.67 3.42 -10.05
C MET A 88 -0.36 2.50 -10.75
N LEU A 89 -1.11 1.71 -9.98
CA LEU A 89 -2.10 0.79 -10.53
C LEU A 89 -3.26 1.53 -11.21
N LEU A 90 -3.68 2.69 -10.69
CA LEU A 90 -4.66 3.54 -11.36
C LEU A 90 -4.13 4.10 -12.69
N SER A 91 -2.84 4.47 -12.75
CA SER A 91 -2.20 4.95 -13.97
C SER A 91 -2.07 3.84 -15.02
N GLU A 92 -1.60 2.65 -14.63
CA GLU A 92 -1.51 1.49 -15.51
C GLU A 92 -2.90 1.02 -15.96
N GLY A 93 -3.85 0.86 -15.03
CA GLY A 93 -5.23 0.49 -15.33
C GLY A 93 -5.94 1.50 -16.24
N GLY A 94 -5.73 2.80 -16.02
CA GLY A 94 -6.28 3.86 -16.87
C GLY A 94 -5.65 3.89 -18.27
N HIS A 95 -4.38 3.52 -18.38
CA HIS A 95 -3.70 3.33 -19.66
C HIS A 95 -4.28 2.14 -20.44
N LEU A 96 -4.43 0.97 -19.78
CA LEU A 96 -5.06 -0.22 -20.40
C LEU A 96 -6.52 0.04 -20.81
N ALA A 97 -7.24 0.88 -20.06
CA ALA A 97 -8.62 1.24 -20.36
C ALA A 97 -8.76 2.34 -21.42
N HIS A 98 -7.65 2.80 -22.04
CA HIS A 98 -7.63 3.89 -23.02
C HIS A 98 -8.43 5.12 -22.57
N LEU A 99 -8.36 5.45 -21.27
CA LEU A 99 -9.11 6.57 -20.72
C LEU A 99 -8.50 7.89 -21.21
N HIS A 100 -9.29 8.66 -21.97
CA HIS A 100 -8.95 10.03 -22.34
C HIS A 100 -9.35 10.97 -21.20
N LEU A 101 -8.45 11.18 -20.24
CA LEU A 101 -8.61 12.25 -19.26
C LEU A 101 -8.27 13.58 -19.94
N PHE A 102 -9.29 14.43 -20.13
CA PHE A 102 -9.13 15.80 -20.65
C PHE A 102 -8.46 15.92 -22.04
N GLY A 103 -8.65 14.93 -22.93
CA GLY A 103 -8.13 14.99 -24.31
C GLY A 103 -6.63 14.69 -24.47
N GLN A 104 -5.93 14.32 -23.39
CA GLN A 104 -4.57 13.80 -23.44
C GLN A 104 -4.56 12.31 -23.04
N GLN A 105 -3.72 11.51 -23.69
CA GLN A 105 -3.59 10.09 -23.34
C GLN A 105 -2.88 9.95 -22.00
N ILE A 106 -3.40 9.08 -21.13
CA ILE A 106 -2.73 8.70 -19.89
C ILE A 106 -1.53 7.86 -20.28
N THR A 107 -0.35 8.46 -20.25
CA THR A 107 0.90 7.72 -20.40
C THR A 107 1.19 7.02 -19.08
N PRO A 108 1.49 5.71 -19.09
CA PRO A 108 1.79 4.98 -17.87
C PRO A 108 3.08 5.52 -17.25
N MET A 109 3.11 5.61 -15.94
CA MET A 109 4.31 5.99 -15.20
C MET A 109 5.41 4.93 -15.41
N SER A 110 6.65 5.35 -15.62
CA SER A 110 7.77 4.42 -15.74
C SER A 110 8.02 3.67 -14.42
N LYS A 111 8.17 2.34 -14.50
CA LYS A 111 8.53 1.48 -13.35
C LYS A 111 9.79 1.96 -12.64
N ALA A 112 10.76 2.53 -13.37
CA ALA A 112 11.97 3.10 -12.79
C ALA A 112 11.66 4.29 -11.88
N THR A 113 10.78 5.19 -12.30
CA THR A 113 10.35 6.33 -11.48
C THR A 113 9.59 5.85 -10.25
N PHE A 114 8.77 4.82 -10.38
CA PHE A 114 8.08 4.21 -9.25
C PHE A 114 9.06 3.66 -8.20
N TYR A 115 10.01 2.80 -8.61
CA TYR A 115 11.01 2.25 -7.69
C TYR A 115 11.91 3.34 -7.09
N PHE A 116 12.24 4.38 -7.86
CA PHE A 116 13.00 5.52 -7.38
C PHE A 116 12.26 6.30 -6.29
N VAL A 117 10.96 6.53 -6.44
CA VAL A 117 10.12 7.19 -5.44
C VAL A 117 10.05 6.36 -4.15
N ILE A 118 9.80 5.05 -4.25
CA ILE A 118 9.76 4.16 -3.07
C ILE A 118 11.12 4.13 -2.36
N ALA A 119 12.22 4.07 -3.10
CA ALA A 119 13.57 4.09 -2.52
C ALA A 119 13.85 5.40 -1.78
N ILE A 120 13.47 6.55 -2.36
CA ILE A 120 13.61 7.85 -1.69
C ILE A 120 12.75 7.92 -0.43
N LEU A 121 11.49 7.46 -0.47
CA LEU A 121 10.60 7.48 0.69
C LEU A 121 11.15 6.67 1.86
N VAL A 122 11.66 5.47 1.60
CA VAL A 122 12.29 4.64 2.63
C VAL A 122 13.57 5.31 3.15
N PHE A 123 14.37 5.91 2.27
CA PHE A 123 15.60 6.58 2.66
C PHE A 123 15.34 7.81 3.53
N THR A 124 14.41 8.68 3.14
CA THR A 124 14.04 9.87 3.92
C THR A 124 13.47 9.49 5.27
N ASP A 125 12.64 8.46 5.35
CA ASP A 125 12.09 7.97 6.61
C ASP A 125 13.20 7.45 7.54
N ILE A 126 14.16 6.67 7.03
CA ILE A 126 15.33 6.22 7.81
C ILE A 126 16.15 7.42 8.31
N VAL A 127 16.39 8.42 7.46
CA VAL A 127 17.14 9.63 7.83
C VAL A 127 16.40 10.41 8.91
N GLN A 128 15.09 10.62 8.75
CA GLN A 128 14.23 11.31 9.71
C GLN A 128 14.22 10.58 11.06
N THR A 129 14.08 9.25 11.05
CA THR A 129 14.13 8.41 12.25
C THR A 129 15.43 8.60 13.02
N ARG A 130 16.57 8.55 12.30
CA ARG A 130 17.90 8.70 12.88
C ARG A 130 18.10 10.11 13.43
N TYR A 131 17.64 11.13 12.71
CA TYR A 131 17.73 12.52 13.14
C TYR A 131 16.90 12.79 14.39
N GLN A 132 15.65 12.32 14.42
CA GLN A 132 14.75 12.46 15.57
C GLN A 132 15.32 11.76 16.82
N LYS A 133 15.87 10.54 16.66
CA LYS A 133 16.56 9.83 17.77
C LYS A 133 17.77 10.61 18.30
N LYS A 134 18.54 11.27 17.42
CA LYS A 134 19.68 12.10 17.82
C LYS A 134 19.25 13.36 18.57
N LEU A 135 18.20 14.05 18.10
CA LEU A 135 17.67 15.25 18.76
C LEU A 135 17.09 14.94 20.15
N LEU A 136 16.31 13.87 20.30
CA LEU A 136 15.75 13.44 21.59
C LEU A 136 16.84 13.10 22.61
N LYS A 137 17.99 12.58 22.17
CA LYS A 137 19.14 12.30 23.02
C LYS A 137 19.91 13.56 23.41
N SER A 138 19.88 14.61 22.58
CA SER A 138 20.53 15.90 22.83
C SER A 138 19.75 16.78 23.81
N ASN A 139 18.40 16.76 23.76
CA ASN A 139 17.53 17.53 24.67
C ASN A 139 17.39 16.94 26.09
N ARG A 140 18.03 15.79 26.37
CA ARG A 140 18.01 15.12 27.69
C ARG A 140 19.31 15.31 28.48
N LYS A 141 20.24 16.14 28.00
CA LYS A 141 21.39 16.66 28.75
C LYS A 141 21.11 18.09 29.18
#